data_AF-A0A6C0DVD4-F1
#
_entry.id   AF-A0A6C0DVD4-F1
#
_cell.length_a   1.000
_cell.length_b   1.000
_cell.length_c   1.000
_cell.angle_alpha   90.00
_cell.angle_beta   90.00
_cell.angle_gamma   90.00
#
_symmetry.space_group_name_H-M   'P 1'
#
loop_
_entity.id
_entity.type
_entity.pdbx_description
1 polymer ?
#
loop_
_entity_poly.entity_id
_entity_poly.type
_entity_poly.pdbx_seq_one_letter_code
_entity_poly.pdbx_strand_id
1 'polypeptide(L)'
;MSINTLQTSQTSYKKVIAFDIGIKNLAFCVLENYTGLRALENCNILEPVEQVNCSKCPIKASYKAGDDVFCKRHIPKTHTIIPELDQKKLPTNKILKELIKTHNCENLGSSNQKYLESLGKKFTFHFEQPKQANASKVSLELIHDSLRKFVQEKWPIFSNCTHVLLENQPAFKNPHMKSVQVLLFATLREKFLTNNQTPEYHLVHAKKKVTDAKKGDEGYAERKNKSEERLKFLFDEGTIINDEIYDSWQKSKKKSDMADALCMCVDFM
;
A
#
# COMPACT_ATOMS: atom_id res chain seq x y z
N MET A 1 -15.11 48.80 -41.17
CA MET A 1 -14.93 47.34 -41.28
C MET A 1 -14.03 46.91 -40.13
N SER A 2 -14.62 46.45 -39.04
CA SER A 2 -13.88 46.00 -37.86
C SER A 2 -13.57 44.52 -38.02
N ILE A 3 -12.30 44.19 -38.22
CA ILE A 3 -11.84 42.79 -38.24
C ILE A 3 -11.73 42.36 -36.77
N ASN A 4 -12.73 41.61 -36.31
CA ASN A 4 -12.67 40.89 -35.04
C ASN A 4 -11.66 39.75 -35.18
N THR A 5 -10.47 39.93 -34.61
CA THR A 5 -9.51 38.86 -34.42
C THR A 5 -10.04 37.94 -33.32
N LEU A 6 -10.62 36.81 -33.73
CA LEU A 6 -10.96 35.70 -32.82
C LEU A 6 -9.65 35.15 -32.24
N GLN A 7 -9.33 35.57 -31.02
CA GLN A 7 -8.28 35.01 -30.20
C GLN A 7 -8.75 33.60 -29.79
N THR A 8 -8.36 32.60 -30.56
CA THR A 8 -8.50 31.20 -30.16
C THR A 8 -7.57 30.99 -28.97
N SER A 9 -8.14 30.86 -27.78
CA SER A 9 -7.42 30.45 -26.57
C SER A 9 -6.89 29.02 -26.79
N GLN A 10 -5.66 28.89 -27.26
CA GLN A 10 -4.95 27.61 -27.22
C GLN A 10 -4.81 27.23 -25.75
N THR A 11 -5.57 26.24 -25.30
CA THR A 11 -5.36 25.63 -23.99
C THR A 11 -3.96 25.00 -24.02
N SER A 12 -3.06 25.53 -23.19
CA SER A 12 -1.71 24.97 -23.04
C SER A 12 -1.80 23.49 -22.68
N TYR A 13 -1.00 22.66 -23.35
CA TYR A 13 -0.86 21.24 -23.04
C TYR A 13 -0.63 21.01 -21.54
N LYS A 14 -1.38 20.08 -20.93
CA LYS A 14 -1.23 19.73 -19.50
C LYS A 14 -1.11 18.22 -19.35
N LYS A 15 -0.02 17.77 -18.72
CA LYS A 15 0.14 16.40 -18.22
C LYS A 15 0.44 16.48 -16.72
N VAL A 16 -0.52 16.07 -15.90
CA VAL A 16 -0.50 16.25 -14.45
C VAL A 16 -0.34 14.89 -13.80
N ILE A 17 0.60 14.79 -12.86
CA ILE A 17 0.70 13.65 -11.96
C ILE A 17 0.30 14.07 -10.54
N ALA A 18 -0.55 13.27 -9.90
CA ALA A 18 -0.95 13.48 -8.52
C ALA A 18 -0.66 12.27 -7.64
N PHE A 19 -0.27 12.51 -6.39
CA PHE A 19 0.04 11.48 -5.41
C PHE A 19 -0.80 11.63 -4.14
N ASP A 20 -1.53 10.57 -3.78
CA ASP A 20 -2.06 10.35 -2.44
C ASP A 20 -1.05 9.50 -1.65
N ILE A 21 -0.57 10.04 -0.54
CA ILE A 21 0.72 9.65 0.06
C ILE A 21 0.48 8.89 1.35
N GLY A 22 0.61 7.56 1.27
CA GLY A 22 0.81 6.70 2.43
C GLY A 22 2.30 6.48 2.74
N ILE A 23 2.60 5.95 3.93
CA ILE A 23 3.98 5.66 4.34
C ILE A 23 4.63 4.61 3.42
N LYS A 24 3.89 3.55 3.11
CA LYS A 24 4.37 2.45 2.25
C LYS A 24 3.53 2.21 1.00
N ASN A 25 2.34 2.79 0.92
CA ASN A 25 1.49 2.69 -0.26
C ASN A 25 1.40 4.08 -0.87
N LEU A 26 1.72 4.21 -2.14
CA LEU A 26 1.52 5.43 -2.91
C LEU A 26 0.43 5.19 -3.93
N ALA A 27 -0.67 5.91 -3.81
CA ALA A 27 -1.62 6.00 -4.92
C ALA A 27 -1.22 7.16 -5.82
N PHE A 28 -1.25 6.95 -7.13
CA PHE A 28 -0.97 8.03 -8.07
C PHE A 28 -1.89 7.96 -9.29
N CYS A 29 -2.09 9.13 -9.89
CA CYS A 29 -2.81 9.32 -11.14
C CYS A 29 -1.94 10.13 -12.10
N VAL A 30 -1.91 9.74 -13.39
CA VAL A 30 -1.38 10.58 -14.47
C VAL A 30 -2.49 10.88 -15.45
N LEU A 31 -2.85 12.16 -15.54
CA LEU A 31 -3.93 12.65 -16.40
C LEU A 31 -3.35 13.63 -17.43
N GLU A 32 -3.75 13.48 -18.68
CA GLU A 32 -3.30 14.30 -19.80
C GLU A 32 -4.50 14.96 -20.48
N ASN A 33 -4.46 16.29 -20.62
CA ASN A 33 -5.50 17.09 -21.26
C ASN A 33 -6.93 16.81 -20.74
N TYR A 34 -7.08 16.66 -19.42
CA TYR A 34 -8.33 16.43 -18.68
C TYR A 34 -9.00 15.07 -18.90
N THR A 35 -8.93 14.48 -20.10
CA THR A 35 -9.65 13.24 -20.43
C THR A 35 -8.72 12.02 -20.56
N GLY A 36 -7.45 12.24 -20.92
CA GLY A 36 -6.48 11.21 -21.22
C GLY A 36 -5.85 10.59 -19.98
N LEU A 37 -6.54 9.64 -19.35
CA LEU A 37 -6.02 8.90 -18.21
C LEU A 37 -4.91 7.93 -18.64
N ARG A 38 -3.68 8.18 -18.19
CA ARG A 38 -2.49 7.39 -18.54
C ARG A 38 -2.12 6.36 -17.49
N ALA A 39 -2.39 6.64 -16.23
CA ALA A 39 -2.17 5.71 -15.13
C ALA A 39 -3.07 6.05 -13.95
N LEU A 40 -3.53 5.02 -13.27
CA LEU A 40 -4.19 5.10 -11.97
C LEU A 40 -3.81 3.85 -11.19
N GLU A 41 -2.92 3.98 -10.21
CA GLU A 41 -2.34 2.82 -9.53
C GLU A 41 -2.20 3.08 -8.02
N ASN A 42 -2.13 1.99 -7.23
CA ASN A 42 -1.70 2.03 -5.84
C ASN A 42 -0.54 1.04 -5.65
N CYS A 43 0.66 1.56 -5.38
CA CYS A 43 1.89 0.78 -5.30
C CYS A 43 2.38 0.68 -3.86
N ASN A 44 2.66 -0.54 -3.40
CA ASN A 44 3.45 -0.75 -2.18
C ASN A 44 4.93 -0.62 -2.54
N ILE A 45 5.61 0.41 -2.02
CA ILE A 45 7.00 0.73 -2.39
C ILE A 45 8.03 -0.16 -1.69
N LEU A 46 7.62 -0.91 -0.67
CA LEU A 46 8.50 -1.81 0.06
C LEU A 46 8.56 -3.17 -0.64
N GLU A 47 9.72 -3.81 -0.59
CA GLU A 47 9.91 -5.15 -1.13
C GLU A 47 8.85 -6.12 -0.58
N PRO A 48 8.30 -6.99 -1.44
CA PRO A 48 7.37 -8.01 -1.02
C PRO A 48 8.09 -8.97 -0.07
N VAL A 49 7.38 -9.38 0.98
CA VAL A 49 7.91 -10.43 1.86
C VAL A 49 7.62 -11.78 1.22
N GLU A 50 8.68 -12.53 0.95
CA GLU A 50 8.58 -13.88 0.43
C GLU A 50 7.81 -14.77 1.41
N GLN A 51 6.83 -15.48 0.85
CA GLN A 51 6.08 -16.46 1.63
C GLN A 51 6.89 -17.73 1.74
N VAL A 52 6.88 -18.33 2.93
CA VAL A 52 7.58 -19.58 3.16
C VAL A 52 6.70 -20.72 2.66
N ASN A 53 7.22 -21.48 1.71
CA ASN A 53 6.55 -22.66 1.16
C ASN A 53 6.75 -23.88 2.06
N CYS A 54 5.88 -24.87 1.89
CA CYS A 54 6.01 -26.16 2.55
C CYS A 54 7.30 -26.86 2.13
N SER A 55 7.98 -27.51 3.07
CA SER A 55 9.21 -28.29 2.80
C SER A 55 9.01 -29.46 1.82
N LYS A 56 7.77 -29.79 1.40
CA LYS A 56 7.46 -30.91 0.50
C LYS A 56 6.71 -30.51 -0.78
N CYS A 57 6.26 -29.26 -0.91
CA CYS A 57 5.50 -28.83 -2.08
C CYS A 57 5.50 -27.29 -2.22
N PRO A 58 5.18 -26.73 -3.39
CA PRO A 58 5.23 -25.28 -3.62
C PRO A 58 4.09 -24.50 -2.94
N ILE A 59 3.26 -25.17 -2.12
CA ILE A 59 2.15 -24.51 -1.43
C ILE A 59 2.65 -23.91 -0.13
N LYS A 60 2.15 -22.71 0.17
CA LYS A 60 2.37 -21.97 1.42
C LYS A 60 2.29 -22.87 2.66
N ALA A 61 3.30 -22.75 3.53
CA ALA A 61 3.30 -23.42 4.83
C ALA A 61 2.34 -22.74 5.82
N SER A 62 1.73 -23.51 6.70
CA SER A 62 0.87 -23.01 7.77
C SER A 62 1.13 -23.68 9.12
N TYR A 63 2.04 -24.65 9.15
CA TYR A 63 2.37 -25.47 10.31
C TYR A 63 3.88 -25.63 10.46
N LYS A 64 4.38 -25.71 11.70
CA LYS A 64 5.77 -26.01 12.03
C LYS A 64 5.84 -27.30 12.86
N ALA A 65 6.67 -28.25 12.43
CA ALA A 65 6.92 -29.51 13.12
C ALA A 65 8.44 -29.74 13.18
N GLY A 66 9.01 -29.76 14.39
CA GLY A 66 10.45 -29.62 14.57
C GLY A 66 10.95 -28.30 13.99
N ASP A 67 12.02 -28.36 13.18
CA ASP A 67 12.58 -27.19 12.49
C ASP A 67 11.97 -26.93 11.10
N ASP A 68 11.22 -27.89 10.56
CA ASP A 68 10.60 -27.81 9.24
C ASP A 68 9.20 -27.20 9.27
N VAL A 69 8.76 -26.70 8.11
CA VAL A 69 7.44 -26.06 7.93
C VAL A 69 6.62 -26.74 6.83
N PHE A 70 5.33 -26.93 7.08
CA PHE A 70 4.46 -27.74 6.25
C PHE A 70 3.13 -27.05 5.93
N CYS A 71 2.53 -27.41 4.80
CA CYS A 71 1.11 -27.16 4.58
C CYS A 71 0.28 -28.24 5.31
N LYS A 72 -1.03 -28.00 5.49
CA LYS A 72 -1.92 -28.91 6.22
C LYS A 72 -1.88 -30.38 5.74
N ARG A 73 -1.59 -30.62 4.46
CA ARG A 73 -1.55 -31.96 3.86
C ARG A 73 -0.24 -32.72 4.11
N HIS A 74 0.84 -32.01 4.43
CA HIS A 74 2.19 -32.59 4.51
C HIS A 74 2.77 -32.59 5.92
N ILE A 75 1.95 -32.32 6.93
CA ILE A 75 2.33 -32.46 8.33
C ILE A 75 2.76 -33.92 8.56
N PRO A 76 3.97 -34.16 9.12
CA PRO A 76 4.42 -35.51 9.42
C PRO A 76 3.44 -36.24 10.33
N LYS A 77 3.16 -37.53 10.05
CA LYS A 77 2.27 -38.35 10.90
C LYS A 77 2.76 -38.48 12.34
N THR A 78 4.06 -38.25 12.57
CA THR A 78 4.69 -38.22 13.90
C THR A 78 4.32 -36.99 14.71
N HIS A 79 3.76 -35.94 14.09
CA HIS A 79 3.39 -34.68 14.74
C HIS A 79 1.89 -34.44 14.59
N THR A 80 1.15 -34.57 15.68
CA THR A 80 -0.31 -34.36 15.68
C THR A 80 -0.66 -32.88 15.89
N ILE A 81 -1.85 -32.48 15.42
CA ILE A 81 -2.40 -31.14 15.68
C ILE A 81 -3.26 -31.23 16.96
N ILE A 82 -3.11 -30.27 17.87
CA ILE A 82 -4.04 -30.07 18.99
C ILE A 82 -4.61 -28.65 18.96
N PRO A 83 -5.89 -28.45 19.37
CA PRO A 83 -6.59 -27.17 19.24
C PRO A 83 -5.87 -25.97 19.86
N GLU A 84 -5.18 -26.18 20.98
CA GLU A 84 -4.45 -25.15 21.71
C GLU A 84 -3.24 -24.62 20.93
N LEU A 85 -2.65 -25.46 20.08
CA LEU A 85 -1.44 -25.13 19.30
C LEU A 85 -1.74 -24.77 17.83
N ASP A 86 -2.96 -24.99 17.34
CA ASP A 86 -3.43 -24.59 16.00
C ASP A 86 -3.88 -23.12 15.94
N GLN A 87 -3.82 -22.40 17.06
CA GLN A 87 -4.18 -20.98 17.10
C GLN A 87 -3.07 -20.09 16.54
N LYS A 88 -3.45 -18.98 15.89
CA LYS A 88 -2.51 -17.98 15.35
C LYS A 88 -1.56 -17.42 16.40
N LYS A 89 -2.04 -17.26 17.64
CA LYS A 89 -1.25 -16.80 18.76
C LYS A 89 -0.99 -18.00 19.66
N LEU A 90 0.27 -18.24 19.97
CA LEU A 90 0.65 -19.32 20.87
C LEU A 90 0.09 -19.08 22.29
N PRO A 91 -0.27 -20.17 23.01
CA PRO A 91 -0.75 -20.07 24.38
C PRO A 91 0.23 -19.43 25.36
N THR A 92 -0.28 -19.01 26.51
CA THR A 92 0.56 -18.50 27.60
C THR A 92 1.43 -19.59 28.21
N ASN A 93 2.50 -19.19 28.91
CA ASN A 93 3.42 -20.12 29.57
C ASN A 93 2.71 -21.15 30.46
N LYS A 94 1.69 -20.70 31.21
CA LYS A 94 0.89 -21.56 32.09
C LYS A 94 0.20 -22.69 31.32
N ILE A 95 -0.44 -22.36 30.20
CA ILE A 95 -1.13 -23.33 29.34
C ILE A 95 -0.12 -24.30 28.72
N LEU A 96 1.02 -23.79 28.22
CA LEU A 96 2.09 -24.64 27.67
C LEU A 96 2.62 -25.64 28.70
N LYS A 97 2.80 -25.22 29.96
CA LYS A 97 3.20 -26.09 31.07
C LYS A 97 2.16 -27.17 31.37
N GLU A 98 0.88 -26.81 31.34
CA GLU A 98 -0.23 -27.76 31.54
C GLU A 98 -0.26 -28.79 30.40
N LEU A 99 -0.12 -28.37 29.15
CA LEU A 99 -0.07 -29.27 27.99
C LEU A 99 1.06 -30.30 28.08
N ILE A 100 2.24 -29.92 28.55
CA ILE A 100 3.37 -30.87 28.75
C ILE A 100 2.99 -31.98 29.73
N LYS A 101 2.32 -31.62 30.83
CA LYS A 101 1.85 -32.61 31.82
C LYS A 101 0.75 -33.47 31.25
N THR A 102 -0.26 -32.87 30.62
CA THR A 102 -1.42 -33.57 30.05
C THR A 102 -1.02 -34.57 28.97
N HIS A 103 -0.02 -34.24 28.16
CA HIS A 103 0.42 -35.10 27.05
C HIS A 103 1.69 -35.90 27.34
N ASN A 104 2.16 -35.92 28.59
CA ASN A 104 3.38 -36.63 29.02
C ASN A 104 4.57 -36.33 28.08
N CYS A 105 4.82 -35.05 27.85
CA CYS A 105 6.02 -34.59 27.15
C CYS A 105 7.19 -34.47 28.14
N GLU A 106 8.40 -34.73 27.66
CA GLU A 106 9.62 -34.44 28.42
C GLU A 106 9.68 -32.95 28.74
N ASN A 107 10.02 -32.57 29.97
CA ASN A 107 10.11 -31.17 30.36
C ASN A 107 11.57 -30.67 30.27
N LEU A 108 11.86 -29.85 29.26
CA LEU A 108 13.22 -29.33 28.99
C LEU A 108 13.56 -28.03 29.74
N GLY A 109 12.65 -27.49 30.58
CA GLY A 109 12.87 -26.25 31.34
C GLY A 109 11.58 -25.46 31.59
N SER A 110 11.65 -24.25 32.12
CA SER A 110 10.46 -23.47 32.55
C SER A 110 10.09 -22.29 31.65
N SER A 111 10.87 -21.99 30.61
CA SER A 111 10.59 -20.89 29.68
C SER A 111 9.63 -21.31 28.57
N ASN A 112 8.96 -20.34 27.92
CA ASN A 112 8.12 -20.61 26.74
C ASN A 112 8.89 -21.38 25.66
N GLN A 113 10.14 -20.97 25.41
CA GLN A 113 10.98 -21.63 24.42
C GLN A 113 11.21 -23.10 24.76
N LYS A 114 11.55 -23.42 26.00
CA LYS A 114 11.73 -24.82 26.44
C LYS A 114 10.46 -25.65 26.39
N TYR A 115 9.32 -25.04 26.67
CA TYR A 115 8.03 -25.73 26.54
C TYR A 115 7.66 -26.00 25.08
N LEU A 116 7.91 -25.04 24.17
CA LEU A 116 7.69 -25.24 22.74
C LEU A 116 8.65 -26.29 22.16
N GLU A 117 9.92 -26.31 22.59
CA GLU A 117 10.88 -27.37 22.22
C GLU A 117 10.37 -28.75 22.68
N SER A 118 9.83 -28.84 23.89
CA SER A 118 9.30 -30.08 24.48
C SER A 118 8.07 -30.61 23.72
N LEU A 119 7.09 -29.73 23.49
CA LEU A 119 5.85 -30.06 22.77
C LEU A 119 6.13 -30.34 21.28
N GLY A 120 7.11 -29.63 20.70
CA GLY A 120 7.48 -29.71 19.28
C GLY A 120 8.07 -31.05 18.85
N LYS A 121 8.39 -31.94 19.79
CA LYS A 121 8.78 -33.34 19.49
C LYS A 121 7.61 -34.23 19.09
N LYS A 122 6.37 -33.85 19.46
CA LYS A 122 5.14 -34.66 19.28
C LYS A 122 4.02 -33.91 18.58
N PHE A 123 4.02 -32.58 18.66
CA PHE A 123 2.94 -31.74 18.16
C PHE A 123 3.46 -30.75 17.13
N THR A 124 2.58 -30.40 16.20
CA THR A 124 2.81 -29.29 15.29
C THR A 124 2.20 -28.00 15.84
N PHE A 125 2.80 -26.87 15.49
CA PHE A 125 2.29 -25.54 15.84
C PHE A 125 1.79 -24.82 14.59
N HIS A 126 0.89 -23.85 14.77
CA HIS A 126 0.62 -22.87 13.72
C HIS A 126 1.93 -22.13 13.35
N PHE A 127 2.24 -22.10 12.06
CA PHE A 127 3.36 -21.32 11.54
C PHE A 127 2.84 -19.98 11.03
N GLU A 128 3.20 -18.91 11.74
CA GLU A 128 2.91 -17.55 11.29
C GLU A 128 3.87 -17.18 10.16
N GLN A 129 3.28 -16.84 9.02
CA GLN A 129 4.03 -16.43 7.84
C GLN A 129 4.73 -15.10 8.08
N PRO A 130 5.94 -14.91 7.53
CA PRO A 130 6.62 -13.63 7.56
C PRO A 130 5.68 -12.53 7.04
N LYS A 131 5.61 -11.43 7.77
CA LYS A 131 4.81 -10.26 7.40
C LYS A 131 5.73 -9.09 7.11
N GLN A 132 5.33 -8.27 6.14
CA GLN A 132 5.99 -7.00 5.90
C GLN A 132 5.96 -6.15 7.15
N ALA A 133 7.05 -5.44 7.40
CA ALA A 133 7.18 -4.55 8.55
C ALA A 133 5.98 -3.59 8.63
N ASN A 134 5.57 -3.30 9.86
CA ASN A 134 4.58 -2.29 10.13
C ASN A 134 5.09 -0.94 9.62
N ALA A 135 4.23 -0.18 8.94
CA ALA A 135 4.62 1.05 8.26
C ALA A 135 5.34 2.04 9.20
N SER A 136 4.87 2.17 10.44
CA SER A 136 5.46 3.05 11.47
C SER A 136 6.84 2.61 11.96
N LYS A 137 7.27 1.39 11.65
CA LYS A 137 8.57 0.83 12.06
C LYS A 137 9.58 0.81 10.91
N VAL A 138 9.18 1.25 9.72
CA VAL A 138 10.09 1.32 8.57
C VAL A 138 10.93 2.58 8.68
N SER A 139 12.24 2.44 8.52
CA SER A 139 13.17 3.56 8.59
C SER A 139 13.02 4.48 7.38
N LEU A 140 13.40 5.75 7.52
CA LEU A 140 13.29 6.72 6.43
C LEU A 140 14.29 6.44 5.32
N GLU A 141 15.44 5.83 5.63
CA GLU A 141 16.45 5.40 4.66
C GLU A 141 15.86 4.35 3.73
N LEU A 142 15.24 3.30 4.29
CA LEU A 142 14.61 2.25 3.48
C LEU A 142 13.45 2.80 2.65
N ILE A 143 12.63 3.69 3.23
CA ILE A 143 11.57 4.36 2.47
C ILE A 143 12.15 5.17 1.33
N HIS A 144 13.23 5.93 1.55
CA HIS A 144 13.84 6.73 0.50
C HIS A 144 14.41 5.87 -0.63
N ASP A 145 15.11 4.77 -0.32
CA ASP A 145 15.60 3.82 -1.33
C ASP A 145 14.44 3.24 -2.14
N SER A 146 13.36 2.84 -1.47
CA SER A 146 12.12 2.39 -2.10
C SER A 146 11.48 3.45 -3.00
N LEU A 147 11.45 4.72 -2.57
CA LEU A 147 10.93 5.84 -3.38
C LEU A 147 11.78 6.08 -4.63
N ARG A 148 13.12 6.02 -4.50
CA ARG A 148 14.05 6.18 -5.63
C ARG A 148 13.83 5.07 -6.66
N LYS A 149 13.71 3.82 -6.22
CA LYS A 149 13.38 2.68 -7.09
C LYS A 149 12.03 2.86 -7.77
N PHE A 150 10.98 3.19 -7.02
CA PHE A 150 9.64 3.45 -7.54
C PHE A 150 9.63 4.54 -8.63
N VAL A 151 10.27 5.69 -8.37
CA VAL A 151 10.34 6.80 -9.35
C VAL A 151 11.14 6.38 -10.59
N GLN A 152 12.22 5.63 -10.43
CA GLN A 152 13.00 5.10 -11.55
C GLN A 152 12.16 4.16 -12.43
N GLU A 153 11.43 3.22 -11.83
CA GLU A 153 10.59 2.25 -12.54
C GLU A 153 9.42 2.91 -13.27
N LYS A 154 8.79 3.91 -12.64
CA LYS A 154 7.63 4.63 -13.21
C LYS A 154 8.02 5.83 -14.09
N TRP A 155 9.31 6.12 -14.23
CA TRP A 155 9.80 7.26 -15.00
C TRP A 155 9.24 7.37 -16.43
N PRO A 156 9.08 6.27 -17.21
CA PRO A 156 8.49 6.35 -18.55
C PRO A 156 7.11 7.03 -18.56
N ILE A 157 6.30 6.80 -17.53
CA ILE A 157 4.97 7.38 -17.38
C ILE A 157 5.06 8.82 -16.84
N PHE A 158 5.97 9.08 -15.90
CA PHE A 158 6.10 10.38 -15.21
C PHE A 158 6.79 11.45 -16.04
N SER A 159 7.65 11.05 -16.98
CA SER A 159 8.36 11.98 -17.85
C SER A 159 7.40 12.89 -18.61
N ASN A 160 7.81 14.13 -18.82
CA ASN A 160 7.06 15.20 -19.49
C ASN A 160 5.77 15.62 -18.79
N CYS A 161 5.50 15.15 -17.56
CA CYS A 161 4.50 15.81 -16.73
C CYS A 161 4.88 17.29 -16.57
N THR A 162 3.91 18.17 -16.74
CA THR A 162 4.06 19.62 -16.59
C THR A 162 3.79 20.06 -15.16
N HIS A 163 3.04 19.26 -14.39
CA HIS A 163 2.71 19.55 -12.98
C HIS A 163 2.78 18.28 -12.13
N VAL A 164 3.22 18.45 -10.89
CA VAL A 164 3.28 17.41 -9.86
C VAL A 164 2.49 17.86 -8.64
N LEU A 165 1.41 17.16 -8.34
CA LEU A 165 0.55 17.38 -7.19
C LEU A 165 0.90 16.37 -6.09
N LEU A 166 1.26 16.86 -4.91
CA LEU A 166 1.54 16.03 -3.75
C LEU A 166 0.51 16.34 -2.67
N GLU A 167 -0.17 15.32 -2.15
CA GLU A 167 -1.02 15.52 -0.99
C GLU A 167 -0.22 16.10 0.18
N ASN A 168 -0.73 17.17 0.78
CA ASN A 168 -0.10 17.81 1.91
C ASN A 168 -0.45 17.11 3.22
N GLN A 169 0.51 16.38 3.78
CA GLN A 169 0.36 15.60 5.00
C GLN A 169 0.49 16.49 6.26
N PRO A 170 -0.31 16.23 7.32
CA PRO A 170 -0.30 17.02 8.54
C PRO A 170 0.90 16.69 9.43
N ALA A 171 1.90 17.59 9.46
CA ALA A 171 3.15 17.40 10.19
C ALA A 171 2.98 17.02 11.66
N PHE A 172 2.08 17.69 12.38
CA PHE A 172 1.87 17.46 13.83
C PHE A 172 1.06 16.20 14.16
N LYS A 173 0.31 15.64 13.19
CA LYS A 173 -0.51 14.43 13.42
C LYS A 173 0.22 13.16 12.98
N ASN A 174 0.98 13.25 11.89
CA ASN A 174 1.73 12.11 11.35
C ASN A 174 3.07 12.58 10.76
N PRO A 175 4.08 12.83 11.62
CA PRO A 175 5.37 13.36 11.18
C PRO A 175 6.10 12.41 10.23
N HIS A 176 5.93 11.09 10.39
CA HIS A 176 6.57 10.09 9.51
C HIS A 176 6.01 10.16 8.08
N MET A 177 4.69 10.22 7.91
CA MET A 177 4.06 10.40 6.61
C MET A 177 4.40 11.77 5.98
N LYS A 178 4.58 12.81 6.81
CA LYS A 178 5.10 14.11 6.33
C LYS A 178 6.53 13.99 5.80
N SER A 179 7.41 13.24 6.47
CA SER A 179 8.75 12.95 5.96
C SER A 179 8.69 12.21 4.62
N VAL A 180 7.80 11.22 4.46
CA VAL A 180 7.61 10.52 3.17
C VAL A 180 7.22 11.49 2.05
N GLN A 181 6.30 12.43 2.31
CA GLN A 181 5.94 13.48 1.35
C GLN A 181 7.18 14.31 0.91
N VAL A 182 8.02 14.72 1.86
CA VAL A 182 9.22 15.54 1.57
C VAL A 182 10.25 14.72 0.78
N LEU A 183 10.45 13.45 1.13
CA LEU A 183 11.35 12.54 0.41
C LEU A 183 10.86 12.28 -1.02
N LEU A 184 9.55 12.06 -1.22
CA LEU A 184 8.97 11.90 -2.55
C LEU A 184 9.14 13.17 -3.39
N PHE A 185 8.90 14.35 -2.80
CA PHE A 185 9.17 15.63 -3.46
C PHE A 185 10.62 15.73 -3.94
N ALA A 186 11.58 15.51 -3.03
CA ALA A 186 13.00 15.61 -3.35
C ALA A 186 13.40 14.62 -4.46
N THR A 187 12.96 13.37 -4.34
CA THR A 187 13.24 12.30 -5.31
C THR A 187 12.71 12.63 -6.69
N LEU A 188 11.44 13.05 -6.79
CA LEU A 188 10.85 13.45 -8.07
C LEU A 188 11.57 14.66 -8.64
N ARG A 189 11.81 15.69 -7.82
CA ARG A 189 12.42 16.95 -8.26
C ARG A 189 13.79 16.72 -8.86
N GLU A 190 14.63 15.91 -8.20
CA GLU A 190 15.93 15.51 -8.71
C GLU A 190 15.81 14.71 -10.02
N LYS A 191 14.87 13.76 -10.10
CA LYS A 191 14.65 12.97 -11.31
C LYS A 191 14.24 13.84 -12.51
N PHE A 192 13.34 14.80 -12.32
CA PHE A 192 12.97 15.74 -13.37
C PHE A 192 14.15 16.63 -13.78
N LEU A 193 14.91 17.20 -12.82
CA LEU A 193 16.09 18.04 -13.10
C LEU A 193 17.15 17.31 -13.93
N THR A 194 17.49 16.09 -13.54
CA THR A 194 18.49 15.27 -14.24
C THR A 194 18.06 14.89 -15.65
N ASN A 195 16.78 15.03 -15.99
CA ASN A 195 16.23 14.82 -17.32
C ASN A 195 15.86 16.15 -18.02
N ASN A 196 16.38 17.28 -17.54
CA ASN A 196 16.13 18.63 -18.07
C ASN A 196 14.64 19.03 -18.10
N GLN A 197 13.89 18.60 -17.09
CA GLN A 197 12.47 18.90 -16.93
C GLN A 197 12.22 19.67 -15.63
N THR A 198 11.29 20.62 -15.68
CA THR A 198 10.97 21.50 -14.54
C THR A 198 9.45 21.66 -14.39
N PRO A 199 8.72 20.59 -14.01
CA PRO A 199 7.30 20.72 -13.73
C PRO A 199 7.05 21.64 -12.54
N GLU A 200 5.86 22.24 -12.50
CA GLU A 200 5.39 22.95 -11.32
C GLU A 200 4.98 21.98 -10.21
N TYR A 201 5.30 22.29 -8.97
CA TYR A 201 4.98 21.45 -7.81
C TYR A 201 3.92 22.12 -6.95
N HIS A 202 2.89 21.36 -6.59
CA HIS A 202 1.79 21.84 -5.77
C HIS A 202 1.55 20.92 -4.58
N LEU A 203 1.41 21.52 -3.39
CA LEU A 203 1.01 20.79 -2.19
C LEU A 203 -0.50 20.93 -1.99
N VAL A 204 -1.24 19.86 -2.30
CA VAL A 204 -2.71 19.88 -2.30
C VAL A 204 -3.23 19.54 -0.91
N HIS A 205 -4.03 20.44 -0.33
CA HIS A 205 -4.65 20.19 0.97
C HIS A 205 -5.73 19.12 0.87
N ALA A 206 -5.64 18.08 1.71
CA ALA A 206 -6.65 17.02 1.82
C ALA A 206 -8.09 17.55 2.05
N LYS A 207 -8.24 18.74 2.63
CA LYS A 207 -9.55 19.38 2.87
C LYS A 207 -10.25 19.93 1.62
N LYS A 208 -9.52 20.19 0.52
CA LYS A 208 -10.15 20.64 -0.74
C LYS A 208 -10.83 19.50 -1.50
N LYS A 209 -10.63 18.24 -1.08
CA LYS A 209 -11.13 17.04 -1.77
C LYS A 209 -12.65 16.84 -1.64
N VAL A 210 -13.31 17.43 -0.63
CA VAL A 210 -14.78 17.37 -0.42
C VAL A 210 -15.25 18.55 0.43
N THR A 211 -15.99 19.51 -0.12
CA THR A 211 -16.43 20.72 0.61
C THR A 211 -17.58 20.48 1.60
N ASP A 212 -18.35 19.40 1.46
CA ASP A 212 -19.62 19.22 2.17
C ASP A 212 -19.63 18.13 3.26
N ALA A 213 -18.49 17.51 3.57
CA ALA A 213 -18.43 16.45 4.59
C ALA A 213 -18.09 17.00 5.99
N LYS A 214 -18.70 16.43 7.05
CA LYS A 214 -18.42 16.81 8.44
C LYS A 214 -16.92 16.65 8.79
N LYS A 215 -16.37 17.62 9.52
CA LYS A 215 -14.96 17.61 9.97
C LYS A 215 -14.70 16.47 10.96
N GLY A 216 -13.51 15.89 10.91
CA GLY A 216 -13.07 14.83 11.83
C GLY A 216 -13.19 13.41 11.27
N ASP A 217 -12.99 12.42 12.14
CA ASP A 217 -13.03 10.99 11.81
C ASP A 217 -14.44 10.54 11.39
N GLU A 218 -15.48 11.18 11.93
CA GLU A 218 -16.90 10.92 11.62
C GLU A 218 -17.25 11.12 10.13
N GLY A 219 -16.55 12.01 9.42
CA GLY A 219 -16.74 12.24 7.98
C GLY A 219 -15.72 11.54 7.08
N TYR A 220 -14.79 10.75 7.63
CA TYR A 220 -13.70 10.14 6.83
C TYR A 220 -14.22 9.07 5.86
N ALA A 221 -15.13 8.21 6.32
CA ALA A 221 -15.78 7.21 5.46
C ALA A 221 -16.65 7.87 4.37
N GLU A 222 -17.37 8.94 4.72
CA GLU A 222 -18.19 9.72 3.79
C GLU A 222 -17.32 10.38 2.69
N ARG A 223 -16.14 10.93 3.04
CA ARG A 223 -15.19 11.50 2.07
C ARG A 223 -14.62 10.46 1.12
N LYS A 224 -14.31 9.25 1.62
CA LYS A 224 -13.82 8.14 0.79
C LYS A 224 -14.84 7.65 -0.21
N ASN A 225 -16.10 7.53 0.21
CA ASN A 225 -17.17 7.13 -0.69
C ASN A 225 -17.38 8.19 -1.78
N LYS A 226 -17.27 9.47 -1.43
CA LYS A 226 -17.45 10.58 -2.38
C LYS A 226 -16.41 10.61 -3.51
N SER A 227 -15.13 10.34 -3.24
CA SER A 227 -14.12 10.30 -4.31
C SER A 227 -14.32 9.09 -5.22
N GLU A 228 -14.68 7.92 -4.67
CA GLU A 228 -15.03 6.74 -5.47
C GLU A 228 -16.28 6.95 -6.33
N GLU A 229 -17.33 7.58 -5.79
CA GLU A 229 -18.54 7.95 -6.52
C GLU A 229 -18.23 8.96 -7.64
N ARG A 230 -17.41 9.98 -7.35
CA ARG A 230 -16.99 10.96 -8.34
C ARG A 230 -16.17 10.31 -9.46
N LEU A 231 -15.27 9.39 -9.14
CA LEU A 231 -14.52 8.66 -10.15
C LEU A 231 -15.48 7.88 -11.07
N LYS A 232 -16.42 7.12 -10.51
CA LYS A 232 -17.42 6.39 -11.33
C LYS A 232 -18.19 7.33 -12.25
N PHE A 233 -18.70 8.43 -11.71
CA PHE A 233 -19.41 9.45 -12.48
C PHE A 233 -18.58 9.99 -13.64
N LEU A 234 -17.29 10.28 -13.43
CA LEU A 234 -16.39 10.76 -14.48
C LEU A 234 -16.19 9.74 -15.62
N PHE A 235 -16.21 8.44 -15.33
CA PHE A 235 -16.15 7.39 -16.35
C PHE A 235 -17.51 7.17 -17.02
N ASP A 236 -18.59 7.12 -16.24
CA ASP A 236 -19.96 6.87 -16.73
C ASP A 236 -20.42 7.99 -17.69
N GLU A 237 -20.03 9.24 -17.42
CA GLU A 237 -20.29 10.40 -18.30
C GLU A 237 -19.30 10.50 -19.49
N GLY A 238 -18.32 9.61 -19.58
CA GLY A 238 -17.29 9.65 -20.62
C GLY A 238 -16.32 10.84 -20.53
N THR A 239 -16.27 11.53 -19.38
CA THR A 239 -15.29 12.61 -19.13
C THR A 239 -13.87 12.06 -19.08
N ILE A 240 -13.70 10.90 -18.45
CA ILE A 240 -12.44 10.15 -18.40
C ILE A 240 -12.62 8.87 -19.20
N ILE A 241 -11.69 8.59 -20.11
CA ILE A 241 -11.79 7.45 -21.02
C ILE A 241 -10.56 6.56 -20.86
N ASN A 242 -10.74 5.42 -20.19
CA ASN A 242 -9.78 4.31 -20.15
C ASN A 242 -10.42 3.07 -19.48
N ASP A 243 -11.13 2.25 -20.24
CA ASP A 243 -11.89 1.11 -19.71
C ASP A 243 -11.02 0.09 -18.96
N GLU A 244 -9.81 -0.17 -19.47
CA GLU A 244 -8.86 -1.09 -18.83
C GLU A 244 -8.47 -0.63 -17.43
N ILE A 245 -8.17 0.68 -17.28
CA ILE A 245 -7.85 1.26 -15.97
C ILE A 245 -9.08 1.26 -15.06
N TYR A 246 -10.27 1.54 -15.59
CA TYR A 246 -11.49 1.53 -14.80
C TYR A 246 -11.79 0.14 -14.22
N ASP A 247 -11.70 -0.90 -15.06
CA ASP A 247 -11.86 -2.30 -14.65
C ASP A 247 -10.83 -2.72 -13.60
N SER A 248 -9.58 -2.29 -13.78
CA SER A 248 -8.50 -2.54 -12.81
C SER A 248 -8.80 -1.86 -11.46
N TRP A 249 -9.25 -0.60 -11.50
CA TRP A 249 -9.66 0.14 -10.30
C TRP A 249 -10.85 -0.55 -9.60
N GLN A 250 -11.86 -1.00 -10.33
CA GLN A 250 -13.01 -1.72 -9.76
C GLN A 250 -12.62 -3.02 -9.03
N LYS A 251 -11.49 -3.65 -9.37
CA LYS A 251 -10.96 -4.85 -8.71
C LYS A 251 -9.97 -4.53 -7.58
N SER A 252 -9.54 -3.27 -7.45
CA SER A 252 -8.57 -2.85 -6.44
C SER A 252 -9.14 -2.88 -5.02
N LYS A 253 -8.26 -3.15 -4.03
CA LYS A 253 -8.56 -2.99 -2.60
C LYS A 253 -8.31 -1.57 -2.09
N LYS A 254 -7.73 -0.71 -2.93
CA LYS A 254 -7.25 0.64 -2.61
C LYS A 254 -7.95 1.70 -3.46
N LYS A 255 -9.26 1.52 -3.66
CA LYS A 255 -10.08 2.34 -4.54
C LYS A 255 -10.10 3.81 -4.14
N SER A 256 -10.33 4.10 -2.86
CA SER A 256 -10.45 5.47 -2.39
C SER A 256 -9.12 6.23 -2.54
N ASP A 257 -7.99 5.62 -2.19
CA ASP A 257 -6.67 6.25 -2.32
C ASP A 257 -6.37 6.60 -3.80
N MET A 258 -6.72 5.68 -4.73
CA MET A 258 -6.61 5.92 -6.17
C MET A 258 -7.57 7.02 -6.64
N ALA A 259 -8.84 6.98 -6.20
CA ALA A 259 -9.84 7.96 -6.58
C ALA A 259 -9.48 9.37 -6.09
N ASP A 260 -8.89 9.49 -4.91
CA ASP A 260 -8.38 10.75 -4.37
C ASP A 260 -7.25 11.32 -5.25
N ALA A 261 -6.37 10.48 -5.79
CA ALA A 261 -5.33 10.90 -6.74
C ALA A 261 -5.93 11.41 -8.07
N LEU A 262 -6.93 10.72 -8.62
CA LEU A 262 -7.64 11.21 -9.82
C LEU A 262 -8.35 12.54 -9.56
N CYS A 263 -9.08 12.64 -8.46
CA CYS A 263 -9.80 13.87 -8.10
C CYS A 263 -8.84 15.06 -7.97
N MET A 264 -7.63 14.87 -7.42
CA MET A 264 -6.62 15.92 -7.39
C MET A 264 -6.21 16.41 -8.79
N CYS A 265 -6.03 15.51 -9.75
CA CYS A 265 -5.74 15.89 -11.14
C CYS A 265 -6.90 16.67 -11.76
N VAL A 266 -8.14 16.18 -11.58
CA VAL A 266 -9.35 16.79 -12.14
C VAL A 266 -9.61 18.17 -11.54
N ASP A 267 -9.46 18.34 -10.23
CA ASP A 267 -9.67 19.61 -9.53
C ASP A 267 -8.61 20.67 -9.89
N PHE A 268 -7.44 20.23 -10.36
CA PHE A 268 -6.36 21.12 -10.75
C PHE A 268 -6.45 21.58 -12.21
N MET A 269 -6.96 20.72 -13.10
CA MET A 269 -6.95 20.95 -14.55
C MET A 269 -8.00 21.96 -14.98
#